data_AF-A0AAV5FAH0-F1
#
_entry.id   AF-A0AAV5FAH0-F1
#
_cell.length_a   1.000
_cell.length_b   1.000
_cell.length_c   1.000
_cell.angle_alpha   90.00
_cell.angle_beta   90.00
_cell.angle_gamma   90.00
#
_symmetry.space_group_name_H-M   'P 1'
#
loop_
_entity.id
_entity.type
_entity.pdbx_description
1 polymer ?
#
loop_
_entity_poly.entity_id
_entity_poly.type
_entity_poly.pdbx_seq_one_letter_code
_entity_poly.pdbx_strand_id
1 'polypeptide(L)'
;MKVYGPALSTNVARILVCMEEPFGQVPAFKDGDLTLFESRAISKYVLRKGGSELLRESNLSQSAMVDVWIEVEAQIFDTAMSAITFECLTKPTFMGGTTNYKIVEENVAWITDIMERPSVKKVTKLMKIPSPKR
;
A
#
# COMPACT_ATOMS: atom_id res chain seq x y z
N MET A 1 13.96 -19.65 -15.08
CA MET A 1 14.40 -19.84 -13.67
C MET A 1 13.86 -21.19 -13.18
N LYS A 2 14.56 -21.90 -12.28
CA LYS A 2 14.13 -23.21 -11.76
C LYS A 2 14.12 -23.17 -10.24
N VAL A 3 13.02 -23.58 -9.62
CA VAL A 3 12.89 -23.72 -8.16
C VAL A 3 12.92 -25.21 -7.84
N TYR A 4 13.79 -25.62 -6.91
CA TYR A 4 13.96 -27.02 -6.53
C TYR A 4 13.49 -27.22 -5.09
N GLY A 5 12.71 -28.28 -4.87
CA GLY A 5 12.19 -28.66 -3.55
C GLY A 5 10.73 -29.09 -3.60
N PRO A 6 10.19 -29.66 -2.51
CA PRO A 6 8.79 -30.07 -2.46
C PRO A 6 7.86 -28.86 -2.58
N ALA A 7 6.86 -28.92 -3.47
CA ALA A 7 5.90 -27.83 -3.67
C ALA A 7 5.11 -27.45 -2.40
N LEU A 8 4.96 -28.40 -1.47
CA LEU A 8 4.31 -28.18 -0.16
C LEU A 8 5.24 -27.54 0.89
N SER A 9 6.53 -27.34 0.60
CA SER A 9 7.41 -26.59 1.48
C SER A 9 6.99 -25.12 1.52
N THR A 10 6.82 -24.54 2.71
CA THR A 10 6.40 -23.14 2.87
C THR A 10 7.31 -22.15 2.13
N ASN A 11 8.61 -22.44 2.03
CA ASN A 11 9.57 -21.59 1.33
C ASN A 11 9.43 -21.72 -0.19
N VAL A 12 9.23 -22.94 -0.69
CA VAL A 12 8.99 -23.21 -2.13
C VAL A 12 7.65 -22.62 -2.55
N ALA A 13 6.60 -22.82 -1.75
CA ALA A 13 5.26 -22.27 -1.97
C ALA A 13 5.28 -20.73 -2.03
N ARG A 14 6.03 -20.06 -1.15
CA ARG A 14 6.20 -18.59 -1.22
C ARG A 14 6.79 -18.13 -2.55
N ILE A 15 7.82 -18.82 -3.04
CA ILE A 15 8.43 -18.50 -4.33
C ILE A 15 7.44 -18.77 -5.48
N LEU A 16 6.75 -19.91 -5.45
CA LEU A 16 5.76 -20.28 -6.48
C LEU A 16 4.60 -19.28 -6.54
N VAL A 17 4.11 -18.80 -5.39
CA VAL A 17 3.06 -17.77 -5.33
C VAL A 17 3.53 -16.46 -5.96
N CYS A 18 4.77 -16.03 -5.73
CA CYS A 18 5.33 -14.87 -6.42
C CYS A 18 5.57 -15.11 -7.92
N MET A 19 5.75 -16.37 -8.36
CA MET A 19 5.85 -16.71 -9.79
C MET A 19 4.50 -16.77 -10.50
N GLU A 20 3.41 -17.01 -9.76
CA GLU A 20 2.03 -16.91 -10.28
C GLU A 20 1.63 -15.44 -10.53
N GLU A 21 2.35 -14.49 -9.92
CA GLU A 21 2.18 -13.05 -10.18
C GLU A 21 2.79 -12.68 -11.55
N PRO A 22 1.98 -12.23 -12.53
CA PRO A 22 2.42 -12.08 -13.92
C PRO A 22 3.47 -10.97 -14.15
N PHE A 23 3.63 -10.03 -13.21
CA PHE A 23 4.55 -8.90 -13.32
C PHE A 23 5.87 -9.10 -12.55
N GLY A 24 6.06 -10.23 -11.86
CA GLY A 24 7.23 -10.52 -11.04
C GLY A 24 7.40 -9.61 -9.82
N GLN A 25 6.31 -9.01 -9.33
CA GLN A 25 6.28 -8.08 -8.21
C GLN A 25 5.79 -8.76 -6.93
N VAL A 26 6.13 -8.16 -5.80
CA VAL A 26 5.62 -8.54 -4.47
C VAL A 26 4.85 -7.38 -3.87
N PRO A 27 3.78 -7.63 -3.08
CA PRO A 27 3.34 -8.94 -2.57
C PRO A 27 2.42 -9.73 -3.52
N ALA A 28 2.50 -11.06 -3.41
CA ALA A 28 1.50 -12.02 -3.89
C ALA A 28 0.93 -12.80 -2.68
N PHE A 29 -0.34 -13.18 -2.75
CA PHE A 29 -1.09 -13.79 -1.66
C PHE A 29 -1.93 -14.97 -2.17
N LYS A 30 -2.04 -16.04 -1.38
CA LYS A 30 -2.83 -17.22 -1.73
C LYS A 30 -3.71 -17.65 -0.55
N ASP A 31 -4.99 -17.89 -0.84
CA ASP A 31 -5.96 -18.46 0.09
C ASP A 31 -6.75 -19.59 -0.59
N GLY A 32 -6.39 -20.83 -0.29
CA GLY A 32 -6.87 -21.99 -1.03
C GLY A 32 -6.45 -21.91 -2.50
N ASP A 33 -7.44 -21.99 -3.40
CA ASP A 33 -7.24 -21.90 -4.86
C ASP A 33 -7.23 -20.45 -5.38
N LEU A 34 -7.51 -19.45 -4.52
CA LEU A 34 -7.49 -18.04 -4.90
C LEU A 34 -6.08 -17.47 -4.76
N THR A 35 -5.50 -17.01 -5.87
CA THR A 35 -4.26 -16.22 -5.90
C THR A 35 -4.59 -14.76 -6.17
N LEU A 36 -4.05 -13.86 -5.33
CA LEU A 36 -4.22 -12.41 -5.40
C LEU A 36 -2.85 -11.73 -5.47
N PHE A 37 -2.80 -10.62 -6.17
CA PHE A 37 -1.68 -9.69 -6.24
C PHE A 37 -2.21 -8.26 -6.06
N GLU A 38 -1.33 -7.26 -6.08
CA GLU A 38 -1.60 -5.88 -5.65
C GLU A 38 -1.90 -5.78 -4.15
N SER A 39 -1.00 -5.11 -3.41
CA SER A 39 -1.08 -5.00 -1.94
C SER A 39 -2.42 -4.42 -1.45
N ARG A 40 -2.98 -3.43 -2.17
CA ARG A 40 -4.27 -2.79 -1.87
C ARG A 40 -5.46 -3.73 -2.10
N ALA A 41 -5.40 -4.56 -3.15
CA ALA A 41 -6.44 -5.55 -3.43
C ALA A 41 -6.42 -6.69 -2.40
N ILE A 42 -5.24 -7.20 -2.07
CA ILE A 42 -5.02 -8.20 -1.02
C ILE A 42 -5.56 -7.67 0.32
N SER A 43 -5.23 -6.42 0.68
CA SER A 43 -5.70 -5.81 1.93
C SER A 43 -7.22 -5.72 1.99
N LYS A 44 -7.89 -5.26 0.91
CA LYS A 44 -9.35 -5.25 0.83
C LYS A 44 -9.95 -6.64 0.98
N TYR A 45 -9.36 -7.66 0.37
CA TYR A 45 -9.78 -9.04 0.52
C TYR A 45 -9.69 -9.52 1.98
N VAL A 46 -8.55 -9.30 2.64
CA VAL A 46 -8.34 -9.69 4.04
C VAL A 46 -9.36 -9.01 4.96
N LEU A 47 -9.64 -7.73 4.74
CA LEU A 47 -10.65 -6.98 5.50
C LEU A 47 -12.06 -7.57 5.32
N ARG A 48 -12.45 -7.88 4.08
CA ARG A 48 -13.76 -8.49 3.78
C ARG A 48 -13.88 -9.88 4.38
N LYS A 49 -12.88 -10.74 4.18
CA LYS A 49 -12.86 -12.10 4.72
C LYS A 49 -12.94 -12.09 6.24
N GLY A 50 -12.31 -11.11 6.89
CA GLY A 50 -12.37 -10.92 8.34
C GLY A 50 -13.64 -10.23 8.86
N GLY A 51 -14.59 -9.85 8.00
CA GLY A 51 -15.80 -9.13 8.42
C GLY A 51 -15.51 -7.74 9.01
N SER A 52 -14.47 -7.07 8.53
CA SER A 52 -14.06 -5.76 9.06
C SER A 52 -14.95 -4.63 8.56
N GLU A 53 -15.36 -3.74 9.47
CA GLU A 53 -16.09 -2.52 9.15
C GLU A 53 -15.20 -1.38 8.57
N LEU A 54 -13.89 -1.60 8.41
CA LEU A 54 -12.98 -0.56 7.94
C LEU A 54 -13.28 -0.08 6.51
N LEU A 55 -13.82 -0.94 5.65
CA LEU A 55 -14.23 -0.59 4.29
C LEU A 55 -15.61 0.09 4.23
N ARG A 56 -16.37 0.08 5.34
CA ARG A 56 -17.68 0.72 5.46
C ARG A 56 -18.69 0.28 4.38
N GLU A 57 -18.59 -0.96 3.92
CA GLU A 57 -19.39 -1.46 2.77
C GLU A 57 -20.90 -1.51 3.05
N SER A 58 -21.30 -1.52 4.32
CA SER A 58 -22.70 -1.39 4.74
C SER A 58 -23.31 -0.01 4.47
N ASN A 59 -22.52 1.01 4.13
CA ASN A 59 -22.98 2.35 3.81
C ASN A 59 -22.32 2.90 2.54
N LEU A 60 -23.14 3.20 1.53
CA LEU A 60 -22.66 3.67 0.21
C LEU A 60 -21.80 4.94 0.29
N SER A 61 -22.23 5.94 1.07
CA SER A 61 -21.53 7.23 1.14
C SER A 61 -20.19 7.09 1.87
N GLN A 62 -20.15 6.28 2.94
CA GLN A 62 -18.91 6.05 3.69
C GLN A 62 -17.92 5.18 2.91
N SER A 63 -18.38 4.10 2.26
CA SER A 63 -17.53 3.25 1.42
C SER A 63 -16.97 4.02 0.22
N ALA A 64 -17.78 4.85 -0.46
CA ALA A 64 -17.29 5.71 -1.53
C ALA A 64 -16.21 6.69 -1.04
N MET A 65 -16.34 7.22 0.19
CA MET A 65 -15.29 8.05 0.77
C MET A 65 -14.01 7.24 1.06
N VAL A 66 -14.12 6.01 1.57
CA VAL A 66 -12.96 5.12 1.74
C VAL A 66 -12.25 4.90 0.41
N ASP A 67 -12.99 4.58 -0.65
CA ASP A 67 -12.43 4.36 -1.99
C ASP A 67 -11.71 5.61 -2.52
N VAL A 68 -12.30 6.80 -2.35
CA VAL A 68 -11.64 8.07 -2.74
C VAL A 68 -10.28 8.20 -2.05
N TRP A 69 -10.17 7.89 -0.75
CA TRP A 69 -8.90 8.04 -0.03
C TRP A 69 -7.90 6.94 -0.33
N ILE A 70 -8.34 5.73 -0.67
CA ILE A 70 -7.46 4.68 -1.19
C ILE A 70 -6.84 5.13 -2.51
N GLU A 71 -7.63 5.72 -3.41
CA GLU A 71 -7.11 6.22 -4.70
C GLU A 71 -6.20 7.45 -4.54
N VAL A 72 -6.54 8.38 -3.64
CA VAL A 72 -5.66 9.51 -3.31
C VAL A 72 -4.34 9.03 -2.74
N GLU A 73 -4.37 8.05 -1.84
CA GLU A 73 -3.16 7.45 -1.30
C GLU A 73 -2.32 6.82 -2.41
N ALA A 74 -2.92 5.99 -3.28
CA ALA A 74 -2.23 5.29 -4.34
C ALA A 74 -1.62 6.20 -5.42
N GLN A 75 -2.36 7.22 -5.86
CA GLN A 75 -1.96 8.02 -7.03
C GLN A 75 -1.18 9.28 -6.64
N ILE A 76 -1.45 9.84 -5.47
CA ILE A 76 -0.91 11.15 -5.07
C ILE A 76 0.15 10.99 -3.99
N PHE A 77 -0.19 10.31 -2.89
CA PHE A 77 0.70 10.24 -1.73
C PHE A 77 1.86 9.26 -1.96
N ASP A 78 1.57 8.05 -2.42
CA ASP A 78 2.56 6.99 -2.64
C ASP A 78 3.58 7.38 -3.71
N THR A 79 3.15 8.10 -4.77
CA THR A 79 4.05 8.63 -5.80
C THR A 79 5.15 9.52 -5.22
N ALA A 80 4.79 10.47 -4.34
CA ALA A 80 5.77 11.37 -3.73
C ALA A 80 6.58 10.68 -2.63
N MET A 81 5.94 9.83 -1.81
CA MET A 81 6.62 9.10 -0.74
C MET A 81 7.60 8.04 -1.26
N SER A 82 7.28 7.37 -2.35
CA SER A 82 8.18 6.39 -2.99
C SER A 82 9.43 7.06 -3.53
N ALA A 83 9.33 8.25 -4.14
CA ALA A 83 10.49 9.03 -4.58
C ALA A 83 11.41 9.43 -3.41
N ILE A 84 10.82 9.90 -2.30
CA ILE A 84 11.58 10.22 -1.07
C ILE A 84 12.25 8.96 -0.52
N THR A 85 11.51 7.86 -0.38
CA THR A 85 12.03 6.59 0.14
C THR A 85 13.12 6.01 -0.76
N PHE A 86 13.00 6.18 -2.07
CA PHE A 86 14.03 5.75 -3.01
C PHE A 86 15.34 6.51 -2.78
N GLU A 87 15.31 7.84 -2.73
CA GLU A 87 16.50 8.67 -2.57
C GLU A 87 17.11 8.60 -1.15
N CYS A 88 16.30 8.49 -0.11
CA CYS A 88 16.77 8.49 1.29
C CYS A 88 17.14 7.10 1.81
N LEU A 89 16.46 6.05 1.37
CA LEU A 89 16.65 4.70 1.90
C LEU A 89 17.20 3.75 0.84
N THR A 90 16.51 3.64 -0.30
CA THR A 90 16.78 2.55 -1.26
C THR A 90 18.14 2.70 -1.91
N LYS A 91 18.39 3.88 -2.48
CA LYS A 91 19.60 4.20 -3.23
C LYS A 91 20.86 4.19 -2.36
N PRO A 92 20.87 4.79 -1.15
CA PRO A 92 22.03 4.70 -0.26
C PRO A 92 22.28 3.30 0.28
N THR A 93 21.23 2.60 0.70
CA THR A 93 21.38 1.32 1.41
C THR A 93 21.64 0.14 0.49
N PHE A 94 20.99 0.10 -0.68
CA PHE A 94 20.99 -1.08 -1.55
C PHE A 94 21.68 -0.86 -2.90
N MET A 95 21.90 0.39 -3.33
CA MET A 95 22.48 0.71 -4.64
C MET A 95 23.84 1.43 -4.56
N GLY A 96 24.32 1.75 -3.35
CA GLY A 96 25.60 2.42 -3.13
C GLY A 96 25.65 3.88 -3.64
N GLY A 97 24.50 4.50 -3.89
CA GLY A 97 24.42 5.90 -4.30
C GLY A 97 24.33 6.86 -3.10
N THR A 98 24.30 8.16 -3.38
CA THR A 98 24.00 9.18 -2.37
C THR A 98 22.63 9.81 -2.63
N THR A 99 22.02 10.33 -1.58
CA THR A 99 20.72 11.01 -1.65
C THR A 99 20.81 12.29 -2.46
N ASN A 100 19.90 12.46 -3.42
CA ASN A 100 19.67 13.72 -4.08
C ASN A 100 18.66 14.55 -3.29
N TYR A 101 19.17 15.44 -2.43
CA TYR A 101 18.34 16.26 -1.55
C TYR A 101 17.35 17.16 -2.29
N LYS A 102 17.66 17.58 -3.53
CA LYS A 102 16.73 18.39 -4.32
C LYS A 102 15.41 17.64 -4.58
N ILE A 103 15.49 16.37 -4.97
CA ILE A 103 14.30 15.53 -5.21
C ILE A 103 13.51 15.35 -3.91
N VAL A 104 14.21 15.14 -2.79
CA VAL A 104 13.58 14.97 -1.48
C VAL A 104 12.84 16.25 -1.07
N GLU A 105 13.49 17.41 -1.15
CA GLU A 105 12.91 18.70 -0.78
C GLU A 105 11.70 19.05 -1.65
N GLU A 106 11.77 18.84 -2.96
CA GLU A 106 10.65 19.07 -3.88
C GLU A 106 9.43 18.20 -3.52
N ASN A 107 9.64 16.91 -3.26
CA ASN A 107 8.54 16.00 -2.91
C ASN A 107 7.99 16.26 -1.49
N VAL A 108 8.84 16.62 -0.53
CA VAL A 108 8.41 16.99 0.83
C VAL A 108 7.58 18.27 0.78
N ALA A 109 8.02 19.29 0.07
CA ALA A 109 7.28 20.54 -0.09
C ALA A 109 5.91 20.29 -0.74
N TRP A 110 5.86 19.46 -1.77
CA TRP A 110 4.61 19.08 -2.43
C TRP A 110 3.63 18.35 -1.50
N ILE A 111 4.10 17.36 -0.73
CA ILE A 111 3.25 16.66 0.25
C ILE A 111 2.76 17.63 1.32
N THR A 112 3.64 18.48 1.86
CA THR A 112 3.26 19.47 2.87
C THR A 112 2.17 20.40 2.36
N ASP A 113 2.29 20.94 1.15
CA ASP A 113 1.24 21.76 0.51
C ASP A 113 -0.09 21.01 0.43
N ILE A 114 -0.08 19.79 -0.10
CA ILE A 114 -1.30 18.97 -0.22
C ILE A 114 -1.97 18.74 1.13
N MET A 115 -1.18 18.37 2.14
CA MET A 115 -1.68 18.11 3.49
C MET A 115 -2.23 19.38 4.16
N GLU A 116 -1.79 20.56 3.73
CA GLU A 116 -2.29 21.83 4.21
C GLU A 116 -3.61 22.28 3.58
N ARG A 117 -3.99 21.71 2.43
CA ARG A 117 -5.20 22.11 1.70
C ARG A 117 -6.47 21.95 2.57
N PRO A 118 -7.39 22.93 2.56
CA PRO A 118 -8.60 22.90 3.38
C PRO A 118 -9.46 21.64 3.20
N SER A 119 -9.53 21.11 1.98
CA SER A 119 -10.24 19.87 1.65
C SER A 119 -9.63 18.65 2.36
N VAL A 120 -8.30 18.50 2.32
CA VAL A 120 -7.58 17.42 2.99
C VAL A 120 -7.68 17.54 4.51
N LYS A 121 -7.55 18.77 5.05
CA LYS A 121 -7.78 19.05 6.48
C LYS A 121 -9.21 18.76 6.93
N LYS A 122 -10.20 18.99 6.08
CA LYS A 122 -11.61 18.67 6.38
C LYS A 122 -11.80 17.16 6.49
N VAL A 123 -11.23 16.37 5.59
CA VAL A 123 -11.42 14.92 5.62
C VAL A 123 -10.58 14.24 6.71
N THR A 124 -9.33 14.65 6.92
CA THR A 124 -8.54 14.14 8.06
C THR A 124 -9.23 14.39 9.41
N LYS A 125 -9.97 15.49 9.57
CA LYS A 125 -10.84 15.72 10.74
C LYS A 125 -12.02 14.75 10.80
N LEU A 126 -12.65 14.44 9.67
CA LEU A 126 -13.75 13.47 9.58
C LEU A 126 -13.28 12.03 9.85
N MET A 127 -12.04 11.71 9.49
CA MET A 127 -11.42 10.40 9.71
C MET A 127 -10.87 10.21 11.12
N LYS A 128 -10.98 11.20 12.04
CA LYS A 128 -10.73 10.97 13.46
C LYS A 128 -11.80 10.03 14.01
N ILE A 129 -11.56 8.72 13.85
CA ILE A 129 -12.31 7.66 14.52
C ILE A 129 -12.20 7.95 16.02
N PRO A 130 -13.32 8.05 16.77
CA PRO A 130 -13.27 8.16 18.22
C PRO A 130 -12.39 7.03 18.73
N SER A 131 -11.39 7.36 19.54
CA SER A 131 -10.55 6.37 20.21
C SER A 131 -11.44 5.24 20.75
N PRO A 132 -11.11 3.95 20.55
CA PRO A 132 -11.80 2.89 21.27
C PRO A 132 -11.74 3.27 22.74
N LYS A 133 -12.91 3.47 23.37
CA LYS A 133 -12.96 3.64 24.82
C LYS A 133 -12.30 2.39 25.40
N ARG A 134 -11.12 2.55 26.00
CA ARG A 134 -10.47 1.49 26.79
C ARG A 134 -11.34 1.16 27.98
#